data_AF-A0A953SMG0-F1
#
_entry.id   AF-A0A953SMG0-F1
#
_cell.length_a   1.000
_cell.length_b   1.000
_cell.length_c   1.000
_cell.angle_alpha   90.00
_cell.angle_beta   90.00
_cell.angle_gamma   90.00
#
_symmetry.space_group_name_H-M   'P 1'
#
loop_
_entity.id
_entity.type
_entity.pdbx_description
1 polymer ?
#
loop_
_entity_poly.entity_id
_entity_poly.type
_entity_poly.pdbx_seq_one_letter_code
_entity_poly.pdbx_strand_id
1 'polypeptide(L)'
;MLTIKHAATIAAVAGFAAAASAQTDIFWNAGSSNWITAANWNPVNVPNAITENAHILGPAGINVNLDTTVSINDLNVGSDLTLTLDPVRGLHLNGGLTNTGLITLNPTISGNNSFIQFLNNATISGSGGVLRLAGGGDDAQLLTALDVTVTNASGHT
;
A
#
# COMPACT_ATOMS: atom_id res chain seq x y z
N MET A 1 -39.55 -33.47 54.73
CA MET A 1 -39.54 -32.41 53.69
C MET A 1 -38.07 -32.19 53.33
N LEU A 2 -37.63 -32.68 52.17
CA LEU A 2 -36.22 -32.78 51.78
C LEU A 2 -35.87 -31.59 50.87
N THR A 3 -34.96 -30.71 51.30
CA THR A 3 -34.58 -29.51 50.54
C THR A 3 -33.35 -29.80 49.68
N ILE A 4 -33.55 -29.92 48.37
CA ILE A 4 -32.48 -30.12 47.38
C ILE A 4 -31.87 -28.76 47.06
N LYS A 5 -30.59 -28.55 47.40
CA LYS A 5 -29.83 -27.34 47.06
C LYS A 5 -29.10 -27.57 45.73
N HIS A 6 -29.56 -26.93 44.67
CA HIS A 6 -28.87 -26.92 43.38
C HIS A 6 -27.69 -25.96 43.44
N ALA A 7 -26.46 -26.49 43.36
CA ALA A 7 -25.25 -25.69 43.20
C ALA A 7 -25.07 -25.36 41.72
N ALA A 8 -25.15 -24.07 41.37
CA ALA A 8 -24.87 -23.59 40.02
C ALA A 8 -23.36 -23.37 39.87
N THR A 9 -22.71 -24.21 39.07
CA THR A 9 -21.30 -24.07 38.73
C THR A 9 -21.17 -23.06 37.59
N ILE A 10 -20.54 -21.91 37.86
CA ILE A 10 -20.16 -20.92 36.84
C ILE A 10 -18.79 -21.33 36.30
N ALA A 11 -18.74 -21.82 35.05
CA ALA A 11 -17.50 -22.07 34.34
C ALA A 11 -17.04 -20.78 33.65
N ALA A 12 -15.90 -20.23 34.06
CA ALA A 12 -15.25 -19.12 33.36
C ALA A 12 -14.49 -19.67 32.15
N VAL A 13 -14.96 -19.35 30.94
CA VAL A 13 -14.23 -19.65 29.70
C VAL A 13 -13.23 -18.51 29.45
N ALA A 14 -11.95 -18.76 29.71
CA ALA A 14 -10.87 -17.87 29.29
C ALA A 14 -10.64 -18.09 27.78
N GLY A 15 -11.22 -17.22 26.95
CA GLY A 15 -10.93 -17.18 25.53
C GLY A 15 -9.55 -16.55 25.30
N PHE A 16 -8.66 -17.27 24.61
CA PHE A 16 -7.42 -16.69 24.09
C PHE A 16 -7.78 -15.69 22.98
N ALA A 17 -7.66 -14.39 23.26
CA ALA A 17 -7.70 -13.39 22.20
C ALA A 17 -6.42 -13.55 21.36
N ALA A 18 -6.58 -13.92 20.09
CA ALA A 18 -5.48 -13.88 19.14
C ALA A 18 -5.00 -12.42 19.03
N ALA A 19 -3.69 -12.19 19.17
CA ALA A 19 -3.13 -10.87 18.95
C ALA A 19 -3.35 -10.49 17.48
N ALA A 20 -4.10 -9.42 17.23
CA ALA A 20 -4.15 -8.82 15.91
C ALA A 20 -2.76 -8.20 15.63
N SER A 21 -2.08 -8.68 14.60
CA SER A 21 -0.87 -7.99 14.12
C SER A 21 -1.28 -6.60 13.64
N ALA A 22 -0.83 -5.57 14.36
CA ALA A 22 -1.00 -4.19 13.93
C ALA A 22 -0.14 -3.94 12.68
N GLN A 23 -0.68 -3.19 11.72
CA GLN A 23 0.09 -2.70 10.59
C GLN A 23 1.04 -1.59 11.07
N THR A 24 2.21 -1.50 10.44
CA THR A 24 3.21 -0.47 10.75
C THR A 24 3.14 0.65 9.73
N ASP A 25 2.83 1.86 10.16
CA ASP A 25 2.89 3.05 9.29
C ASP A 25 4.33 3.58 9.19
N ILE A 26 4.78 3.81 7.96
CA ILE A 26 6.12 4.30 7.65
C ILE A 26 6.00 5.52 6.73
N PHE A 27 6.58 6.64 7.16
CA PHE A 27 6.42 7.94 6.51
C PHE A 27 7.68 8.36 5.76
N TRP A 28 7.53 8.79 4.52
CA TRP A 28 8.60 9.45 3.79
C TRP A 28 8.93 10.78 4.46
N ASN A 29 10.21 11.02 4.77
CA ASN A 29 10.68 12.21 5.48
C ASN A 29 11.79 12.99 4.74
N ALA A 30 12.03 12.66 3.47
CA ALA A 30 13.08 13.27 2.65
C ALA A 30 12.51 14.11 1.49
N GLY A 31 13.41 14.75 0.73
CA GLY A 31 13.11 15.32 -0.58
C GLY A 31 12.99 14.25 -1.67
N SER A 32 13.12 14.65 -2.93
CA SER A 32 13.15 13.71 -4.06
C SER A 32 14.33 12.75 -3.97
N SER A 33 14.06 11.45 -3.96
CA SER A 33 15.09 10.42 -3.79
C SER A 33 14.52 9.02 -4.08
N ASN A 34 15.35 8.00 -3.89
CA ASN A 34 15.02 6.60 -4.13
C ASN A 34 14.37 5.94 -2.90
N TRP A 35 13.37 5.09 -3.16
CA TRP A 35 12.60 4.34 -2.18
C TRP A 35 13.49 3.49 -1.26
N ILE A 36 14.53 2.84 -1.80
CA ILE A 36 15.39 1.92 -1.03
C ILE A 36 16.25 2.60 0.04
N THR A 37 16.30 3.93 0.07
CA THR A 37 17.13 4.66 1.03
C THR A 37 16.43 4.72 2.39
N ALA A 38 16.77 3.81 3.31
CA ALA A 38 16.13 3.68 4.63
C ALA A 38 16.07 4.99 5.44
N ALA A 39 17.09 5.86 5.31
CA ALA A 39 17.14 7.16 5.99
C ALA A 39 16.05 8.14 5.53
N ASN A 40 15.42 7.90 4.38
CA ASN A 40 14.31 8.69 3.85
C ASN A 40 12.95 8.29 4.43
N TRP A 41 12.92 7.33 5.34
CA TRP A 41 11.71 6.83 5.98
C TRP A 41 11.76 7.05 7.50
N ASN A 42 10.59 7.25 8.10
CA ASN A 42 10.39 7.36 9.54
C ASN A 42 9.23 6.44 9.99
N PRO A 43 9.47 5.44 10.86
CA PRO A 43 10.78 5.04 11.40
C PRO A 43 11.78 4.64 10.29
N VAL A 44 13.08 4.62 10.60
CA VAL A 44 14.16 4.28 9.65
C VAL A 44 14.03 2.81 9.22
N ASN A 45 13.15 2.58 8.26
CA ASN A 45 12.75 1.28 7.74
C ASN A 45 12.19 1.49 6.32
N VAL A 46 12.66 0.73 5.34
CA VAL A 46 12.11 0.82 3.97
C VAL A 46 10.84 -0.03 3.93
N PRO A 47 9.67 0.52 3.54
CA PRO A 47 8.46 -0.28 3.40
C PRO A 47 8.67 -1.36 2.33
N ASN A 48 8.64 -2.63 2.75
CA ASN A 48 8.86 -3.80 1.91
C ASN A 48 8.17 -5.07 2.42
N ALA A 49 7.30 -4.99 3.44
CA ALA A 49 6.51 -6.10 3.94
C ALA A 49 4.99 -5.82 3.89
N ILE A 50 4.19 -6.88 3.69
CA ILE A 50 2.72 -6.83 3.64
C ILE A 50 2.04 -6.40 4.95
N THR A 51 2.82 -6.17 6.01
CA THR A 51 2.35 -5.63 7.29
C THR A 51 2.67 -4.14 7.43
N GLU A 52 3.20 -3.50 6.39
CA GLU A 52 3.67 -2.12 6.42
C GLU A 52 2.88 -1.24 5.46
N ASN A 53 2.52 -0.05 5.91
CA ASN A 53 1.90 0.99 5.11
C ASN A 53 2.93 2.05 4.75
N ALA A 54 3.01 2.43 3.48
CA ALA A 54 3.91 3.49 3.02
C ALA A 54 3.12 4.80 2.84
N HIS A 55 3.59 5.86 3.50
CA HIS A 55 2.98 7.19 3.45
C HIS A 55 3.96 8.21 2.87
N ILE A 56 3.73 8.62 1.62
CA ILE A 56 4.45 9.71 0.97
C ILE A 56 3.60 10.97 1.17
N LEU A 57 3.84 11.70 2.27
CA LEU A 57 3.05 12.87 2.69
C LEU A 57 3.91 14.14 2.91
N GLY A 58 5.03 14.22 2.18
CA GLY A 58 6.02 15.29 2.30
C GLY A 58 5.59 16.63 1.67
N PRO A 59 6.50 17.62 1.62
CA PRO A 59 6.23 18.91 0.99
C PRO A 59 5.97 18.74 -0.52
N ALA A 60 5.15 19.64 -1.08
CA ALA A 60 4.82 19.65 -2.49
C ALA A 60 6.07 19.62 -3.41
N GLY A 61 5.95 18.95 -4.55
CA GLY A 61 6.97 18.91 -5.60
C GLY A 61 8.06 17.85 -5.44
N ILE A 62 7.97 16.96 -4.45
CA ILE A 62 8.91 15.83 -4.35
C ILE A 62 8.54 14.72 -5.34
N ASN A 63 9.57 14.06 -5.86
CA ASN A 63 9.44 12.82 -6.64
C ASN A 63 10.15 11.68 -5.90
N VAL A 64 9.39 10.71 -5.44
CA VAL A 64 9.91 9.46 -4.89
C VAL A 64 10.06 8.46 -6.02
N ASN A 65 11.25 7.91 -6.19
CA ASN A 65 11.52 6.90 -7.20
C ASN A 65 11.48 5.50 -6.57
N LEU A 66 10.50 4.68 -6.93
CA LEU A 66 10.46 3.26 -6.61
C LEU A 66 11.45 2.53 -7.53
N ASP A 67 12.69 2.43 -7.05
CA ASP A 67 13.84 1.85 -7.74
C ASP A 67 14.04 0.36 -7.46
N THR A 68 13.08 -0.27 -6.76
CA THR A 68 13.07 -1.69 -6.38
C THR A 68 11.66 -2.27 -6.42
N THR A 69 11.54 -3.60 -6.50
CA THR A 69 10.24 -4.28 -6.38
C THR A 69 9.93 -4.53 -4.91
N VAL A 70 8.72 -4.17 -4.47
CA VAL A 70 8.30 -4.32 -3.07
C VAL A 70 6.89 -4.90 -2.96
N SER A 71 6.58 -5.44 -1.79
CA SER A 71 5.24 -5.85 -1.40
C SER A 71 4.89 -5.16 -0.09
N ILE A 72 3.85 -4.33 -0.09
CA ILE A 72 3.40 -3.58 1.09
C ILE A 72 1.91 -3.77 1.31
N ASN A 73 1.39 -3.31 2.45
CA ASN A 73 -0.05 -3.29 2.68
C ASN A 73 -0.71 -2.14 1.92
N ASP A 74 -0.69 -0.93 2.47
CA ASP A 74 -1.29 0.25 1.86
C ASP A 74 -0.22 1.20 1.31
N LEU A 75 -0.58 1.95 0.26
CA LEU A 75 0.18 3.09 -0.23
C LEU A 75 -0.67 4.36 -0.15
N ASN A 76 -0.09 5.42 0.42
CA ASN A 76 -0.66 6.76 0.42
C ASN A 76 0.31 7.75 -0.26
N VAL A 77 -0.16 8.42 -1.31
CA VAL A 77 0.56 9.48 -2.03
C VAL A 77 -0.21 10.80 -1.89
N GLY A 78 0.40 11.77 -1.23
CA GLY A 78 -0.15 13.10 -0.99
C GLY A 78 -0.24 13.97 -2.25
N SER A 79 -0.98 15.07 -2.13
CA SER A 79 -1.17 16.05 -3.19
C SER A 79 0.13 16.74 -3.58
N ASP A 80 0.27 17.04 -4.87
CA ASP A 80 1.47 17.65 -5.47
C ASP A 80 2.75 16.82 -5.31
N LEU A 81 2.64 15.54 -4.97
CA LEU A 81 3.76 14.61 -4.89
C LEU A 81 3.73 13.66 -6.08
N THR A 82 4.91 13.18 -6.48
CA THR A 82 5.05 12.16 -7.53
C THR A 82 5.66 10.90 -6.95
N LEU A 83 5.08 9.75 -7.26
CA LEU A 83 5.73 8.44 -7.16
C LEU A 83 6.01 7.94 -8.58
N THR A 84 7.28 7.69 -8.88
CA THR A 84 7.72 7.10 -10.14
C THR A 84 8.08 5.64 -9.92
N LEU A 85 7.58 4.73 -10.75
CA LEU A 85 8.05 3.35 -10.80
C LEU A 85 8.98 3.19 -11.99
N ASP A 86 10.24 2.84 -11.71
CA ASP A 86 11.24 2.59 -12.75
C ASP A 86 10.86 1.37 -13.62
N PRO A 87 11.42 1.27 -14.84
CA PRO A 87 11.35 0.05 -15.64
C PRO A 87 11.71 -1.20 -14.83
N VAL A 88 11.07 -2.35 -15.12
CA VAL A 88 11.32 -3.64 -14.45
C VAL A 88 10.93 -3.64 -12.95
N ARG A 89 10.20 -2.64 -12.45
CA ARG A 89 9.78 -2.57 -11.04
C ARG A 89 8.31 -2.93 -10.85
N GLY A 90 8.05 -3.65 -9.78
CA GLY A 90 6.71 -4.05 -9.36
C GLY A 90 6.37 -3.51 -7.98
N LEU A 91 5.14 -3.06 -7.81
CA LEU A 91 4.56 -2.75 -6.51
C LEU A 91 3.39 -3.71 -6.26
N HIS A 92 3.54 -4.60 -5.29
CA HIS A 92 2.43 -5.44 -4.83
C HIS A 92 1.74 -4.78 -3.64
N LEU A 93 0.42 -4.62 -3.74
CA LEU A 93 -0.40 -4.04 -2.69
C LEU A 93 -1.32 -5.12 -2.12
N ASN A 94 -1.17 -5.37 -0.82
CA ASN A 94 -2.06 -6.27 -0.08
C ASN A 94 -3.33 -5.55 0.40
N GLY A 95 -3.29 -4.22 0.50
CA GLY A 95 -4.41 -3.36 0.87
C GLY A 95 -4.77 -2.35 -0.24
N GLY A 96 -5.14 -1.14 0.18
CA GLY A 96 -5.64 -0.07 -0.69
C GLY A 96 -4.56 0.86 -1.23
N LEU A 97 -4.98 1.71 -2.17
CA LEU A 97 -4.19 2.80 -2.70
C LEU A 97 -4.95 4.12 -2.48
N THR A 98 -4.36 5.05 -1.73
CA THR A 98 -4.83 6.43 -1.65
C THR A 98 -3.84 7.31 -2.41
N ASN A 99 -4.30 7.96 -3.48
CA ASN A 99 -3.48 8.80 -4.32
C ASN A 99 -4.20 10.14 -4.53
N THR A 100 -3.60 11.22 -4.05
CA THR A 100 -4.04 12.60 -4.31
C THR A 100 -3.01 13.38 -5.14
N GLY A 101 -1.94 12.72 -5.57
CA GLY A 101 -0.87 13.27 -6.40
C GLY A 101 -0.74 12.54 -7.74
N LEU A 102 0.49 12.30 -8.19
CA LEU A 102 0.78 11.59 -9.43
C LEU A 102 1.54 10.28 -9.14
N ILE A 103 1.02 9.16 -9.62
CA ILE A 103 1.76 7.91 -9.72
C ILE A 103 2.02 7.66 -11.19
N THR A 104 3.28 7.51 -11.59
CA THR A 104 3.66 7.25 -12.98
C THR A 104 4.45 5.95 -13.08
N LEU A 105 3.98 5.04 -13.91
CA LEU A 105 4.61 3.74 -14.15
C LEU A 105 5.40 3.81 -15.44
N ASN A 106 6.64 3.33 -15.43
CA ASN A 106 7.53 3.26 -16.59
C ASN A 106 7.56 4.56 -17.42
N PRO A 107 8.01 5.70 -16.86
CA PRO A 107 7.98 6.98 -17.56
C PRO A 107 8.94 7.06 -18.77
N THR A 108 9.84 6.09 -18.94
CA THR A 108 10.77 6.01 -20.06
C THR A 108 10.36 4.90 -21.01
N ILE A 109 10.59 5.09 -22.31
CA ILE A 109 10.39 4.02 -23.29
C ILE A 109 11.41 2.94 -23.00
N SER A 110 10.96 1.77 -22.56
CA SER A 110 11.81 0.64 -22.25
C SER A 110 11.08 -0.64 -22.62
N GLY A 111 11.79 -1.64 -23.15
CA GLY A 111 11.17 -2.94 -23.47
C GLY A 111 10.82 -3.79 -22.24
N ASN A 112 10.81 -3.19 -21.04
CA ASN A 112 10.60 -3.87 -19.78
C ASN A 112 9.45 -3.25 -19.02
N ASN A 113 8.52 -4.07 -18.56
CA ASN A 113 7.31 -3.60 -17.94
C ASN A 113 7.56 -3.15 -16.50
N SER A 114 6.84 -2.13 -16.05
CA SER A 114 6.59 -1.89 -14.63
C SER A 114 5.13 -2.17 -14.32
N PHE A 115 4.81 -2.54 -13.07
CA PHE A 115 3.44 -2.87 -12.71
C PHE A 115 3.06 -2.51 -11.28
N ILE A 116 1.77 -2.29 -11.07
CA ILE A 116 1.13 -2.38 -9.75
C ILE A 116 0.22 -3.60 -9.78
N GLN A 117 0.34 -4.48 -8.79
CA GLN A 117 -0.53 -5.64 -8.62
C GLN A 117 -1.25 -5.60 -7.28
N PHE A 118 -2.58 -5.68 -7.31
CA PHE A 118 -3.40 -5.85 -6.11
C PHE A 118 -3.59 -7.33 -5.78
N LEU A 119 -3.21 -7.71 -4.56
CA LEU A 119 -3.26 -9.09 -4.06
C LEU A 119 -4.57 -9.42 -3.34
N ASN A 120 -5.33 -8.40 -2.90
CA ASN A 120 -6.67 -8.54 -2.33
C ASN A 120 -7.62 -7.49 -2.92
N ASN A 121 -8.91 -7.64 -2.64
CA ASN A 121 -9.92 -6.63 -2.96
C ASN A 121 -9.48 -5.27 -2.39
N ALA A 122 -9.44 -4.27 -3.26
CA ALA A 122 -8.89 -2.97 -2.93
C ALA A 122 -9.69 -1.84 -3.56
N THR A 123 -9.53 -0.65 -2.99
CA THR A 123 -10.01 0.59 -3.58
C THR A 123 -8.82 1.49 -3.90
N ILE A 124 -8.80 2.04 -5.10
CA ILE A 124 -7.94 3.16 -5.48
C ILE A 124 -8.76 4.42 -5.23
N SER A 125 -8.28 5.29 -4.35
CA SER A 125 -9.00 6.48 -3.89
C SER A 125 -8.10 7.72 -3.89
N GLY A 126 -8.65 8.86 -3.47
CA GLY A 126 -7.96 10.14 -3.42
C GLY A 126 -8.39 11.04 -4.58
N SER A 127 -8.98 12.19 -4.21
CA SER A 127 -9.53 13.13 -5.18
C SER A 127 -8.42 13.91 -5.88
N GLY A 128 -8.49 14.01 -7.20
CA GLY A 128 -7.52 14.73 -8.02
C GLY A 128 -6.21 13.97 -8.26
N GLY A 129 -6.06 12.77 -7.67
CA GLY A 129 -4.94 11.90 -7.96
C GLY A 129 -5.03 11.27 -9.34
N VAL A 130 -3.86 11.07 -9.94
CA VAL A 130 -3.69 10.42 -11.24
C VAL A 130 -2.77 9.22 -11.12
N LEU A 131 -3.22 8.05 -11.59
CA LEU A 131 -2.37 6.90 -11.88
C LEU A 131 -2.14 6.83 -13.38
N ARG A 132 -0.93 7.18 -13.80
CA ARG A 132 -0.53 7.18 -15.21
C ARG A 132 0.28 5.93 -15.54
N LEU A 133 -0.30 5.07 -16.38
CA LEU A 133 0.42 4.03 -17.10
C LEU A 133 1.18 4.72 -18.25
N ALA A 134 2.47 4.97 -18.06
CA ALA A 134 3.33 5.60 -19.07
C ALA A 134 4.17 4.55 -19.82
N GLY A 135 4.89 5.00 -20.84
CA GLY A 135 5.65 4.12 -21.73
C GLY A 135 4.94 3.87 -23.08
N GLY A 136 5.58 3.09 -23.94
CA GLY A 136 5.03 2.61 -25.21
C GLY A 136 4.03 1.46 -25.01
N GLY A 137 3.71 0.74 -26.09
CA GLY A 137 2.81 -0.42 -26.02
C GLY A 137 3.38 -1.52 -25.12
N ASP A 138 2.61 -1.87 -24.07
CA ASP A 138 2.87 -2.89 -23.04
C ASP A 138 3.88 -2.55 -21.93
N ASP A 139 4.29 -1.29 -21.79
CA ASP A 139 5.37 -0.90 -20.87
C ASP A 139 4.92 -0.69 -19.41
N ALA A 140 3.63 -0.50 -19.14
CA ALA A 140 3.08 -0.30 -17.80
C ALA A 140 1.76 -1.05 -17.61
N GLN A 141 1.61 -1.71 -16.47
CA GLN A 141 0.46 -2.58 -16.20
C GLN A 141 -0.18 -2.31 -14.83
N LEU A 142 -1.51 -2.39 -14.81
CA LEU A 142 -2.31 -2.46 -13.59
C LEU A 142 -2.93 -3.86 -13.52
N LEU A 143 -2.58 -4.63 -12.50
CA LEU A 143 -2.87 -6.05 -12.40
C LEU A 143 -3.66 -6.37 -11.13
N THR A 144 -4.37 -7.49 -11.15
CA THR A 144 -5.04 -8.09 -10.00
C THR A 144 -4.63 -9.56 -9.88
N ALA A 145 -4.63 -10.10 -8.66
CA ALA A 145 -4.60 -11.55 -8.47
C ALA A 145 -5.94 -12.19 -8.91
N LEU A 146 -6.00 -13.52 -8.91
CA LEU A 146 -7.23 -14.25 -9.18
C LEU A 146 -8.30 -13.88 -8.15
N ASP A 147 -9.54 -13.72 -8.61
CA ASP A 147 -10.71 -13.38 -7.78
C ASP A 147 -10.59 -12.07 -6.99
N VAL A 148 -9.68 -11.18 -7.39
CA VAL A 148 -9.52 -9.84 -6.81
C VAL A 148 -10.25 -8.80 -7.64
N THR A 149 -11.08 -8.00 -6.99
CA THR A 149 -11.74 -6.82 -7.55
C THR A 149 -11.06 -5.55 -7.04
N VAL A 150 -10.67 -4.67 -7.96
CA VAL A 150 -10.17 -3.33 -7.65
C VAL A 150 -11.20 -2.30 -8.06
N THR A 151 -11.57 -1.43 -7.13
CA THR A 151 -12.53 -0.35 -7.38
C THR A 151 -11.78 0.97 -7.52
N ASN A 152 -11.96 1.67 -8.66
CA ASN A 152 -11.54 3.06 -8.78
C ASN A 152 -12.62 3.97 -8.17
N ALA A 153 -12.31 4.65 -7.07
CA ALA A 153 -13.25 5.54 -6.40
C ALA A 153 -13.54 6.79 -7.24
N SER A 154 -14.72 7.37 -7.03
CA SER A 154 -15.07 8.64 -7.69
C SER A 154 -14.05 9.73 -7.34
N GLY A 155 -13.52 10.40 -8.36
CA GLY A 155 -12.56 11.50 -8.20
C GLY A 155 -11.09 11.09 -8.33
N HIS A 156 -10.77 9.80 -8.40
CA HIS A 156 -9.45 9.31 -8.80
C HIS A 156 -9.43 9.01 -10.31
N THR A 157 -8.33 9.36 -11.00
CA THR A 157 -8.14 9.17 -12.45
C THR A 157 -7.07 8.14 -12.75
#